data_AF-A0A925E3P3-F1
#
_entry.id   AF-A0A925E3P3-F1
#
_cell.length_a   1.000
_cell.length_b   1.000
_cell.length_c   1.000
_cell.angle_alpha   90.00
_cell.angle_beta   90.00
_cell.angle_gamma   90.00
#
_symmetry.space_group_name_H-M   'P 1'
#
loop_
_entity.id
_entity.type
_entity.pdbx_description
1 polymer ?
#
loop_
_entity_poly.entity_id
_entity_poly.type
_entity_poly.pdbx_seq_one_letter_code
_entity_poly.pdbx_strand_id
1 'polypeptide(L)'
;MHWSKDNSGFDALAQTSHVQTAHITYDWLGSALDLFRYDVLPPLAEAPATFENGMTLRDAIIYPDQLRVDLWWQIDESTADNYTISAILLDENGRLVAQIDSYAFDGARPTSTWSPDEVIYDPRSMRLADGISTLTPGLYNVGVKIYLLNADNTFTDISTSDGQDYATIGTLER
;
A
#
# COMPACT_ATOMS: atom_id res chain seq x y z
N MET A 1 21.39 -12.36 -0.34
CA MET A 1 22.48 -12.35 -1.33
C MET A 1 22.41 -13.68 -2.07
N HIS A 2 21.91 -13.68 -3.31
CA HIS A 2 21.77 -14.86 -4.15
C HIS A 2 23.05 -14.99 -4.99
N TRP A 3 23.83 -16.06 -4.80
CA TRP A 3 25.15 -16.24 -5.45
C TRP A 3 25.14 -17.46 -6.40
N SER A 4 24.16 -17.50 -7.31
CA SER A 4 24.05 -18.56 -8.34
C SER A 4 23.00 -18.17 -9.39
N LYS A 5 23.06 -18.77 -10.59
CA LYS A 5 21.95 -18.76 -11.57
C LYS A 5 20.84 -19.78 -11.23
N ASP A 6 20.93 -20.37 -10.04
CA ASP A 6 20.05 -21.43 -9.55
C ASP A 6 18.75 -20.84 -8.99
N ASN A 7 17.64 -21.01 -9.70
CA ASN A 7 16.33 -20.53 -9.26
C ASN A 7 15.58 -21.54 -8.36
N SER A 8 16.19 -22.66 -7.96
CA SER A 8 15.50 -23.73 -7.22
C SER A 8 14.82 -23.26 -5.92
N GLY A 9 15.38 -22.25 -5.24
CA GLY A 9 14.76 -21.64 -4.07
C GLY A 9 13.46 -20.90 -4.38
N PHE A 10 13.41 -20.19 -5.51
CA PHE A 10 12.19 -19.53 -5.99
C PHE A 10 11.17 -20.54 -6.53
N ASP A 11 11.64 -21.58 -7.23
CA ASP A 11 10.79 -22.67 -7.73
C ASP A 11 10.12 -23.44 -6.57
N ALA A 12 10.82 -23.59 -5.44
CA ALA A 12 10.25 -24.18 -4.23
C ALA A 12 9.16 -23.28 -3.61
N LEU A 13 9.34 -21.96 -3.63
CA LEU A 13 8.32 -21.01 -3.15
C LEU A 13 7.07 -21.03 -4.04
N ALA A 14 7.23 -21.19 -5.35
CA ALA A 14 6.12 -21.32 -6.30
C ALA A 14 5.24 -22.57 -6.05
N GLN A 15 5.74 -23.55 -5.30
CA GLN A 15 4.97 -24.74 -4.87
C GLN A 15 4.22 -24.52 -3.54
N THR A 16 4.30 -23.33 -2.96
CA THR A 16 3.60 -22.94 -1.72
C THR A 16 2.52 -21.91 -2.01
N SER A 17 1.79 -21.48 -0.98
CA SER A 17 0.81 -20.39 -1.08
C SER A 17 1.44 -18.98 -1.04
N HIS A 18 2.77 -18.89 -1.01
CA HIS A 18 3.44 -17.59 -1.01
C HIS A 18 3.41 -16.96 -2.39
N VAL A 19 3.17 -15.65 -2.42
CA VAL A 19 3.26 -14.82 -3.63
C VAL A 19 4.36 -13.78 -3.45
N GLN A 20 5.09 -13.47 -4.52
CA GLN A 20 6.07 -12.39 -4.48
C GLN A 20 5.33 -11.05 -4.41
N THR A 21 5.66 -10.22 -3.42
CA THR A 21 4.97 -8.94 -3.17
C THR A 21 5.91 -7.73 -3.30
N ALA A 22 7.22 -7.96 -3.29
CA ALA A 22 8.20 -6.93 -3.60
C ALA A 22 9.46 -7.54 -4.22
N HIS A 23 10.05 -6.77 -5.14
CA HIS A 23 11.42 -6.96 -5.61
C HIS A 23 12.08 -5.59 -5.66
N ILE A 24 13.17 -5.44 -4.94
CA ILE A 24 13.91 -4.18 -4.81
C ILE A 24 15.35 -4.45 -5.21
N THR A 25 15.86 -3.66 -6.13
CA THR A 25 17.27 -3.71 -6.54
C THR A 25 18.00 -2.48 -6.02
N TYR A 26 19.04 -2.69 -5.23
CA TYR A 26 19.97 -1.65 -4.81
C TYR A 26 21.27 -1.74 -5.62
N ASP A 27 21.85 -0.60 -5.99
CA ASP A 27 23.27 -0.60 -6.37
C ASP A 27 24.12 -0.70 -5.12
N TRP A 28 24.90 -1.78 -5.03
CA TRP A 28 25.80 -2.07 -3.94
C TRP A 28 27.20 -2.29 -4.48
N LEU A 29 28.02 -1.23 -4.40
CA LEU A 29 29.42 -1.24 -4.86
C LEU A 29 29.56 -1.63 -6.35
N GLY A 30 28.65 -1.13 -7.21
CA GLY A 30 28.63 -1.42 -8.64
C GLY A 30 28.05 -2.79 -9.00
N SER A 31 27.35 -3.43 -8.06
CA SER A 31 26.64 -4.70 -8.27
C SER A 31 25.20 -4.58 -7.81
N ALA A 32 24.29 -5.24 -8.51
CA ALA A 32 22.89 -5.33 -8.09
C ALA A 32 22.77 -6.18 -6.81
N LEU A 33 22.18 -5.61 -5.77
CA LEU A 33 21.71 -6.31 -4.59
C LEU A 33 20.19 -6.39 -4.64
N ASP A 34 19.68 -7.55 -5.01
CA ASP A 34 18.25 -7.82 -5.07
C ASP A 34 17.71 -8.32 -3.73
N LEU A 35 16.62 -7.70 -3.29
CA LEU A 35 15.80 -8.11 -2.16
C LEU A 35 14.43 -8.53 -2.68
N PHE A 36 14.02 -9.76 -2.34
CA PHE A 36 12.71 -10.30 -2.68
C PHE A 36 11.89 -10.47 -1.40
N ARG A 37 10.60 -10.14 -1.48
CA ARG A 37 9.61 -10.38 -0.43
C ARG A 37 8.54 -11.33 -0.93
N TYR A 38 8.19 -12.30 -0.10
CA TYR A 38 7.11 -13.24 -0.33
C TYR A 38 6.16 -13.23 0.86
N ASP A 39 4.86 -13.19 0.60
CA ASP A 39 3.81 -13.19 1.64
C ASP A 39 2.75 -14.26 1.33
N VAL A 40 2.06 -14.72 2.37
CA VAL A 40 0.79 -15.45 2.23
C VAL A 40 -0.33 -14.48 2.52
N LEU A 41 -1.23 -14.30 1.57
CA LEU A 41 -2.32 -13.33 1.67
C LEU A 41 -3.65 -14.03 1.93
N PRO A 42 -4.60 -13.35 2.59
CA PRO A 42 -5.98 -13.81 2.66
C PRO A 42 -6.58 -14.02 1.26
N PRO A 43 -7.64 -14.86 1.15
CA PRO A 43 -8.43 -14.98 -0.06
C PRO A 43 -8.96 -13.62 -0.53
N LEU A 44 -9.08 -13.42 -1.84
CA LEU A 44 -9.56 -12.15 -2.40
C LEU A 44 -10.96 -11.73 -1.89
N ALA A 45 -11.80 -12.70 -1.50
CA ALA A 45 -13.12 -12.43 -0.91
C ALA A 45 -13.06 -11.77 0.48
N GLU A 46 -11.90 -11.78 1.13
CA GLU A 46 -11.64 -11.15 2.43
C GLU A 46 -10.86 -9.83 2.28
N ALA A 47 -10.67 -9.35 1.04
CA ALA A 47 -10.00 -8.09 0.77
C ALA A 47 -10.70 -6.92 1.52
N PRO A 48 -9.94 -6.07 2.25
CA PRO A 48 -10.51 -4.93 2.95
C PRO A 48 -11.34 -3.98 2.08
N ALA A 49 -10.97 -3.79 0.81
CA ALA A 49 -11.72 -2.95 -0.12
C ALA A 49 -11.36 -3.21 -1.59
N THR A 50 -12.33 -2.95 -2.46
CA THR A 50 -12.14 -2.75 -3.90
C THR A 50 -12.51 -1.32 -4.27
N PHE A 51 -11.92 -0.79 -5.33
CA PHE A 51 -12.11 0.58 -5.81
C PHE A 51 -12.72 0.57 -7.22
N GLU A 52 -13.43 1.64 -7.57
CA GLU A 52 -14.14 1.74 -8.86
C GLU A 52 -13.21 1.65 -10.09
N ASN A 53 -11.92 1.94 -9.91
CA ASN A 53 -10.90 1.85 -10.98
C ASN A 53 -10.26 0.45 -11.11
N GLY A 54 -10.79 -0.58 -10.44
CA GLY A 54 -10.24 -1.94 -10.51
C GLY A 54 -9.11 -2.24 -9.51
N MET A 55 -8.63 -1.23 -8.77
CA MET A 55 -7.66 -1.47 -7.70
C MET A 55 -8.32 -2.23 -6.53
N THR A 56 -7.62 -3.22 -6.00
CA THR A 56 -8.03 -3.96 -4.80
C THR A 56 -6.97 -3.85 -3.71
N LEU A 57 -7.40 -3.47 -2.51
CA LEU A 57 -6.60 -3.60 -1.30
C LEU A 57 -6.75 -5.04 -0.81
N ARG A 58 -5.74 -5.88 -1.05
CA ARG A 58 -5.71 -7.32 -0.74
C ARG A 58 -5.61 -7.61 0.74
N ASP A 59 -4.84 -6.81 1.45
CA ASP A 59 -4.62 -6.94 2.89
C ASP A 59 -4.12 -5.62 3.47
N ALA A 60 -4.28 -5.45 4.78
CA ALA A 60 -3.80 -4.29 5.51
C ALA A 60 -3.43 -4.66 6.95
N ILE A 61 -2.25 -4.21 7.39
CA ILE A 61 -1.78 -4.38 8.77
C ILE A 61 -1.42 -3.01 9.35
N ILE A 62 -1.94 -2.72 10.55
CA ILE A 62 -1.66 -1.48 11.27
C ILE A 62 -0.58 -1.76 12.32
N TYR A 63 0.43 -0.89 12.39
CA TYR A 63 1.48 -0.87 13.40
C TYR A 63 1.38 0.42 14.24
N PRO A 64 0.56 0.41 15.33
CA PRO A 64 0.27 1.61 16.12
C PRO A 64 1.50 2.34 16.67
N ASP A 65 2.47 1.58 17.20
CA ASP A 65 3.67 2.15 17.82
C ASP A 65 4.57 2.89 16.84
N GLN A 66 4.49 2.54 15.55
CA GLN A 66 5.31 3.10 14.48
C GLN A 66 4.57 4.15 13.65
N LEU A 67 3.28 4.39 13.94
CA LEU A 67 2.40 5.23 13.11
C LEU A 67 2.46 4.80 11.62
N ARG A 68 2.41 3.49 11.39
CA ARG A 68 2.63 2.87 10.09
C ARG A 68 1.49 1.92 9.75
N VAL A 69 1.15 1.86 8.47
CA VAL A 69 0.31 0.81 7.90
C VAL A 69 1.08 0.11 6.79
N ASP A 70 0.93 -1.20 6.70
CA ASP A 70 1.39 -1.98 5.56
C ASP A 70 0.18 -2.39 4.74
N LEU A 71 0.25 -2.15 3.44
CA LEU A 71 -0.83 -2.41 2.50
C LEU A 71 -0.35 -3.39 1.43
N TRP A 72 -1.27 -4.21 0.92
CA TRP A 72 -1.02 -5.08 -0.23
C TRP A 72 -2.03 -4.75 -1.31
N TRP A 73 -1.55 -4.38 -2.49
CA TRP A 73 -2.39 -3.94 -3.59
C TRP A 73 -2.37 -4.90 -4.75
N GLN A 74 -3.45 -4.92 -5.53
CA GLN A 74 -3.52 -5.61 -6.82
C GLN A 74 -4.38 -4.78 -7.77
N ILE A 75 -4.13 -4.92 -9.08
CA ILE A 75 -5.01 -4.44 -10.15
C ILE A 75 -5.43 -5.60 -11.05
N ASP A 76 -6.66 -5.53 -11.55
CA ASP A 76 -7.22 -6.50 -12.49
C ASP A 76 -6.81 -6.21 -13.95
N GLU A 77 -6.68 -4.94 -14.30
CA GLU A 77 -6.27 -4.49 -15.63
C GLU A 77 -5.13 -3.46 -15.56
N SER A 78 -4.27 -3.46 -16.57
CA SER A 78 -3.17 -2.49 -16.66
C SER A 78 -3.71 -1.07 -16.89
N THR A 79 -3.15 -0.09 -16.18
CA THR A 79 -3.49 1.33 -16.34
C THR A 79 -2.30 2.14 -16.85
N ALA A 80 -2.56 3.24 -17.55
CA ALA A 80 -1.53 4.24 -17.89
C ALA A 80 -1.37 5.30 -16.78
N ASP A 81 -2.31 5.37 -15.85
CA ASP A 81 -2.36 6.38 -14.81
C ASP A 81 -1.53 5.99 -13.59
N ASN A 82 -0.98 7.01 -12.92
CA ASN A 82 -0.28 6.86 -11.65
C ASN A 82 -1.14 7.41 -10.53
N TYR A 83 -1.90 6.53 -9.89
CA TYR A 83 -2.74 6.89 -8.77
C TYR A 83 -1.91 7.11 -7.51
N THR A 84 -2.23 8.19 -6.80
CA THR A 84 -1.75 8.42 -5.45
C THR A 84 -2.61 7.64 -4.47
N ILE A 85 -1.95 6.96 -3.55
CA ILE A 85 -2.57 6.24 -2.46
C ILE A 85 -2.25 7.04 -1.19
N SER A 86 -3.30 7.38 -0.44
CA SER A 86 -3.21 8.12 0.79
C SER A 86 -3.60 7.23 1.96
N ALA A 87 -2.69 7.06 2.92
CA ALA A 87 -2.99 6.48 4.22
C ALA A 87 -3.29 7.62 5.20
N ILE A 88 -4.47 7.62 5.80
CA ILE A 88 -4.96 8.68 6.69
C ILE A 88 -5.26 8.13 8.08
N LEU A 89 -4.99 8.94 9.09
CA LEU A 89 -5.42 8.72 10.48
C LEU A 89 -6.37 9.84 10.89
N LEU A 90 -7.56 9.46 11.34
CA LEU A 90 -8.62 10.37 11.75
C LEU A 90 -8.90 10.21 13.25
N ASP A 91 -9.11 11.32 13.97
CA ASP A 91 -9.59 11.28 15.36
C ASP A 91 -11.09 10.91 15.46
N GLU A 92 -11.60 10.83 16.68
CA GLU A 92 -13.02 10.51 16.97
C GLU A 92 -14.03 11.47 16.31
N ASN A 93 -13.60 12.69 15.97
CA ASN A 93 -14.42 13.71 15.33
C ASN A 93 -14.23 13.73 13.80
N GLY A 94 -13.46 12.79 13.25
CA GLY A 94 -13.13 12.72 11.83
C GLY A 94 -12.08 13.73 11.39
N ARG A 95 -11.36 14.37 12.32
CA ARG A 95 -10.28 15.31 11.96
C ARG A 95 -9.04 14.51 11.55
N LEU A 96 -8.45 14.89 10.43
CA LEU A 96 -7.16 14.36 9.99
C LEU A 96 -6.05 14.73 10.97
N VAL A 97 -5.38 13.71 11.50
CA VAL A 97 -4.26 13.87 12.46
C VAL A 97 -2.93 13.35 11.95
N ALA A 98 -2.92 12.43 10.99
CA ALA A 98 -1.72 11.99 10.29
C ALA A 98 -2.05 11.54 8.87
N GLN A 99 -1.09 11.68 7.95
CA GLN A 99 -1.26 11.31 6.56
C GLN A 99 0.07 10.96 5.89
N ILE A 100 0.02 10.16 4.84
CA ILE A 100 1.05 10.14 3.79
C ILE A 100 0.44 9.90 2.42
N ASP A 101 0.85 10.71 1.44
CA ASP A 101 0.45 10.62 0.04
C ASP A 101 1.66 10.30 -0.84
N SER A 102 1.59 9.19 -1.56
CA SER A 102 2.53 8.88 -2.64
C SER A 102 2.01 7.74 -3.51
N TYR A 103 2.68 7.46 -4.63
CA TYR A 103 2.54 6.16 -5.26
C TYR A 103 3.01 5.05 -4.31
N ALA A 104 2.66 3.79 -4.61
CA ALA A 104 3.06 2.66 -3.78
C ALA A 104 4.58 2.59 -3.58
N PHE A 105 4.94 2.01 -2.44
CA PHE A 105 6.31 1.84 -2.00
C PHE A 105 7.04 3.19 -1.93
N ASP A 106 6.46 4.15 -1.19
CA ASP A 106 6.99 5.51 -1.03
C ASP A 106 7.34 6.21 -2.36
N GLY A 107 6.55 5.95 -3.42
CA GLY A 107 6.73 6.54 -4.74
C GLY A 107 7.48 5.67 -5.75
N ALA A 108 8.09 4.56 -5.33
CA ALA A 108 8.92 3.73 -6.20
C ALA A 108 8.13 2.76 -7.09
N ARG A 109 6.85 2.52 -6.79
CA ARG A 109 5.95 1.64 -7.56
C ARG A 109 4.72 2.40 -8.07
N PRO A 110 4.86 3.30 -9.05
CA PRO A 110 3.71 3.91 -9.75
C PRO A 110 2.79 2.85 -10.35
N THR A 111 1.46 3.05 -10.28
CA THR A 111 0.46 2.05 -10.73
C THR A 111 0.57 1.68 -12.20
N SER A 112 1.06 2.60 -13.05
CA SER A 112 1.34 2.30 -14.47
C SER A 112 2.44 1.24 -14.71
N THR A 113 3.21 0.89 -13.67
CA THR A 113 4.26 -0.14 -13.74
C THR A 113 3.80 -1.50 -13.26
N TRP A 114 2.59 -1.59 -12.71
CA TRP A 114 2.09 -2.85 -12.15
C TRP A 114 1.56 -3.72 -13.28
N SER A 115 1.86 -5.01 -13.20
CA SER A 115 1.21 -5.98 -14.08
C SER A 115 -0.16 -6.37 -13.51
N PRO A 116 -1.15 -6.71 -14.36
CA PRO A 116 -2.37 -7.36 -13.91
C PRO A 116 -2.05 -8.54 -12.99
N ASP A 117 -2.83 -8.68 -11.93
CA ASP A 117 -2.68 -9.67 -10.87
C ASP A 117 -1.39 -9.61 -10.03
N GLU A 118 -0.46 -8.69 -10.33
CA GLU A 118 0.72 -8.47 -9.50
C GLU A 118 0.29 -7.94 -8.13
N VAL A 119 0.84 -8.53 -7.05
CA VAL A 119 0.64 -8.00 -5.71
C VAL A 119 1.78 -7.07 -5.33
N ILE A 120 1.44 -5.86 -4.89
CA ILE A 120 2.39 -4.84 -4.49
C ILE A 120 2.31 -4.65 -2.98
N TYR A 121 3.38 -5.01 -2.27
CA TYR A 121 3.59 -4.59 -0.89
C TYR A 121 3.88 -3.08 -0.85
N ASP A 122 3.24 -2.40 0.08
CA ASP A 122 3.24 -0.95 0.14
C ASP A 122 3.27 -0.47 1.61
N PRO A 123 4.48 -0.31 2.19
CA PRO A 123 4.62 0.21 3.54
C PRO A 123 4.41 1.72 3.56
N ARG A 124 3.61 2.20 4.53
CA ARG A 124 3.22 3.62 4.66
C ARG A 124 3.45 4.13 6.06
N SER A 125 4.55 4.85 6.24
CA SER A 125 4.84 5.56 7.49
C SER A 125 4.15 6.92 7.48
N MET A 126 3.03 7.05 8.19
CA MET A 126 2.26 8.29 8.22
C MET A 126 3.01 9.37 9.01
N ARG A 127 2.79 10.63 8.61
CA ARG A 127 3.36 11.80 9.30
C ARG A 127 2.24 12.58 9.97
N LEU A 128 2.50 13.10 11.17
CA LEU A 128 1.53 13.96 11.86
C LEU A 128 1.21 15.18 11.01
N ALA A 129 -0.07 15.55 10.99
CA ALA A 129 -0.54 16.74 10.31
C ALA A 129 -0.01 18.02 10.96
N ASP A 130 0.01 19.11 10.21
CA ASP A 130 0.48 20.41 10.70
C ASP A 130 -0.27 20.85 11.96
N GLY A 131 0.50 21.32 12.94
CA GLY A 131 -0.03 21.73 14.24
C GLY A 131 -0.24 20.59 15.24
N ILE A 132 0.10 19.35 14.90
CA ILE A 132 0.05 18.19 15.81
C ILE A 132 1.47 17.71 16.10
N SER A 133 1.89 17.81 17.37
CA SER A 133 3.22 17.36 17.82
C SER A 133 3.21 15.96 18.45
N THR A 134 2.04 15.51 18.94
CA THR A 134 1.83 14.18 19.49
C THR A 134 0.38 13.78 19.32
N LEU A 135 0.12 12.48 19.19
CA LEU A 135 -1.23 11.95 19.32
C LEU A 135 -1.66 12.01 20.78
N THR A 136 -2.86 12.51 21.04
CA THR A 136 -3.49 12.44 22.36
C THR A 136 -4.03 11.03 22.61
N PRO A 137 -4.20 10.59 23.87
CA PRO A 137 -4.85 9.32 24.14
C PRO A 137 -6.25 9.28 23.54
N GLY A 138 -6.62 8.16 22.94
CA GLY A 138 -7.91 8.01 22.26
C GLY A 138 -7.93 6.96 21.16
N LEU A 139 -9.11 6.76 20.60
CA LEU A 139 -9.34 5.87 19.46
C LEU A 139 -9.29 6.67 18.16
N TYR A 140 -8.55 6.16 17.19
CA TYR A 140 -8.38 6.75 15.87
C TYR A 140 -8.83 5.76 14.80
N ASN A 141 -9.42 6.28 13.72
CA ASN A 141 -9.77 5.49 12.54
C ASN A 141 -8.64 5.58 11.51
N VAL A 142 -8.28 4.44 10.94
CA VAL A 142 -7.28 4.34 9.88
C VAL A 142 -7.99 4.14 8.56
N GLY A 143 -7.77 5.06 7.62
CA GLY A 143 -8.38 5.05 6.30
C GLY A 143 -7.35 4.97 5.18
N VAL A 144 -7.79 4.48 4.03
CA VAL A 144 -7.01 4.46 2.79
C VAL A 144 -7.84 5.04 1.66
N LYS A 145 -7.30 6.05 0.97
CA LYS A 145 -7.92 6.75 -0.14
C LYS A 145 -7.07 6.63 -1.40
N ILE A 146 -7.72 6.60 -2.57
CA ILE A 146 -7.05 6.62 -3.88
C ILE A 146 -7.52 7.84 -4.65
N TYR A 147 -6.59 8.53 -5.31
CA TYR A 147 -6.93 9.62 -6.22
C TYR A 147 -5.90 9.75 -7.34
N LEU A 148 -6.32 10.35 -8.45
CA LEU A 148 -5.43 10.78 -9.53
C LEU A 148 -5.15 12.28 -9.38
N LEU A 149 -3.87 12.68 -9.41
CA LEU A 149 -3.47 14.07 -9.58
C LEU A 149 -3.37 14.37 -11.09
N ASN A 150 -4.30 15.17 -11.58
CA ASN A 150 -4.38 15.53 -12.99
C ASN A 150 -3.33 16.59 -13.36
N ALA A 151 -3.03 16.71 -14.65
CA ALA A 151 -2.02 17.66 -15.16
C ALA A 151 -2.36 19.14 -14.89
N ASP A 152 -3.62 19.47 -14.61
CA ASP A 152 -4.10 20.81 -14.25
C ASP A 152 -4.11 21.06 -12.73
N ASN A 153 -3.49 20.17 -11.94
CA ASN A 153 -3.47 20.17 -10.48
C ASN A 153 -4.84 19.98 -9.81
N THR A 154 -5.83 19.44 -10.53
CA THR A 154 -7.06 18.93 -9.91
C THR A 154 -6.88 17.50 -9.44
N PHE A 155 -7.73 17.06 -8.53
CA PHE A 155 -7.76 15.68 -8.04
C PHE A 155 -9.03 14.99 -8.51
N THR A 156 -8.89 13.76 -9.00
CA THR A 156 -10.01 12.85 -9.24
C THR A 156 -9.98 11.78 -8.17
N ASP A 157 -10.90 11.84 -7.22
CA ASP A 157 -11.04 10.82 -6.19
C ASP A 157 -11.60 9.53 -6.79
N ILE A 158 -11.06 8.40 -6.33
CA ILE A 158 -11.57 7.07 -6.69
C ILE A 158 -12.27 6.50 -5.46
N SER A 159 -13.59 6.38 -5.56
CA SER A 159 -14.40 5.79 -4.52
C SER A 159 -14.16 4.28 -4.41
N THR A 160 -14.43 3.75 -3.23
CA THR A 160 -14.56 2.30 -3.05
C THR A 160 -15.79 1.79 -3.83
N SER A 161 -15.81 0.51 -4.20
CA SER A 161 -16.91 -0.07 -4.97
C SER A 161 -18.26 -0.09 -4.23
N ASP A 162 -18.24 0.10 -2.91
CA ASP A 162 -19.44 0.30 -2.07
C ASP A 162 -19.79 1.79 -1.85
N GLY A 163 -19.13 2.71 -2.57
CA GLY A 163 -19.47 4.12 -2.68
C GLY A 163 -18.95 5.01 -1.55
N GLN A 164 -17.90 4.59 -0.83
CA GLN A 164 -17.23 5.42 0.19
C GLN A 164 -16.06 6.20 -0.42
N ASP A 165 -15.73 7.34 0.19
CA ASP A 165 -14.61 8.19 -0.23
C ASP A 165 -13.24 7.58 0.13
N TYR A 166 -13.21 6.65 1.09
CA TYR A 166 -12.03 5.93 1.53
C TYR A 166 -12.42 4.58 2.17
N ALA A 167 -11.51 3.62 2.13
CA ALA A 167 -11.64 2.35 2.83
C ALA A 167 -11.21 2.49 4.29
N THR A 168 -12.04 2.09 5.25
CA THR A 168 -11.62 1.99 6.66
C THR A 168 -10.97 0.63 6.89
N ILE A 169 -9.68 0.64 7.24
CA ILE A 169 -8.88 -0.60 7.37
C ILE A 169 -8.69 -1.04 8.83
N GLY A 170 -9.14 -0.23 9.79
CA GLY A 170 -9.14 -0.58 11.20
C GLY A 170 -9.03 0.65 12.10
N THR A 171 -8.73 0.39 13.37
CA THR A 171 -8.57 1.42 14.38
C THR A 171 -7.20 1.34 15.06
N LEU A 172 -6.80 2.45 15.65
CA LEU A 172 -5.56 2.61 16.42
C LEU A 172 -5.91 3.23 17.77
N GLU A 173 -5.44 2.62 18.86
CA GLU A 173 -5.54 3.18 20.21
C GLU A 173 -4.20 3.78 20.63
N ARG A 174 -4.25 4.93 21.31
CA ARG A 174 -3.07 5.63 21.85
C ARG A 174 -3.21 5.96 23.33
#